data_AF-A0A8X6KYC0-F1
#
_entry.id   AF-A0A8X6KYC0-F1
#
_cell.length_a   1.000
_cell.length_b   1.000
_cell.length_c   1.000
_cell.angle_alpha   90.00
_cell.angle_beta   90.00
_cell.angle_gamma   90.00
#
_symmetry.space_group_name_H-M   'P 1'
#
loop_
_entity.id
_entity.type
_entity.pdbx_description
1 polymer ?
#
loop_
_entity_poly.entity_id
_entity_poly.type
_entity_poly.pdbx_seq_one_letter_code
_entity_poly.pdbx_strand_id
1 'polypeptide(L)'
;MEYGESHEGEALKSLENALGLKIRPCGLFIHPKLQYLAATPDGLVDDGIVEVKCPASCQDITPNQAISLKKFLFWKIDRFGQIHANTNHDYFYQVQGQLQVTEKEYCFFVMWTKKGCEMEKIFRDNDF
;
A
#
# COMPACT_ATOMS: atom_id res chain seq x y z
N MET A 1 -11.63 5.02 -11.59
CA MET A 1 -10.65 5.81 -10.81
C MET A 1 -11.34 6.57 -9.69
N GLU A 2 -12.47 7.22 -9.94
CA GLU A 2 -13.25 8.02 -8.98
C GLU A 2 -13.53 7.40 -7.60
N TYR A 3 -13.75 6.07 -7.51
CA TYR A 3 -13.99 5.40 -6.23
C TYR A 3 -12.75 5.38 -5.32
N GLY A 4 -11.57 5.16 -5.88
CA GLY A 4 -10.33 5.08 -5.10
C GLY A 4 -9.99 6.44 -4.49
N GLU A 5 -9.99 7.47 -5.34
CA GLU A 5 -9.70 8.85 -4.96
C GLU A 5 -10.66 9.39 -3.88
N SER A 6 -11.95 9.05 -3.96
CA SER A 6 -12.95 9.50 -2.98
C SER A 6 -12.81 8.85 -1.60
N HIS A 7 -12.24 7.66 -1.50
CA HIS A 7 -12.14 6.90 -0.24
C HIS A 7 -10.72 6.84 0.33
N GLU A 8 -9.72 7.32 -0.39
CA GLU A 8 -8.32 7.35 0.06
C GLU A 8 -8.17 8.10 1.40
N GLY A 9 -8.81 9.27 1.53
CA GLY A 9 -8.77 10.04 2.79
C GLY A 9 -9.39 9.29 3.98
N GLU A 10 -10.47 8.55 3.76
CA GLU A 10 -11.07 7.69 4.81
C GLU A 10 -10.15 6.53 5.17
N ALA A 11 -9.53 5.91 4.16
CA ALA A 11 -8.62 4.80 4.33
C ALA A 11 -7.35 5.20 5.11
N LEU A 12 -6.74 6.33 4.76
CA LEU A 12 -5.58 6.88 5.47
C LEU A 12 -5.94 7.21 6.92
N LYS A 13 -7.09 7.85 7.17
CA LYS A 13 -7.54 8.14 8.54
C LYS A 13 -7.80 6.87 9.35
N SER A 14 -8.40 5.85 8.72
CA SER A 14 -8.60 4.54 9.35
C SER A 14 -7.27 3.90 9.74
N LEU A 15 -6.26 3.99 8.86
CA LEU A 15 -4.92 3.48 9.10
C LEU A 15 -4.19 4.25 10.21
N GLU A 16 -4.30 5.58 10.21
CA GLU A 16 -3.73 6.46 11.24
C GLU A 16 -4.18 6.02 12.64
N ASN A 17 -5.48 5.76 12.79
CA ASN A 17 -6.07 5.28 14.04
C ASN A 17 -5.63 3.85 14.40
N ALA A 18 -5.52 2.95 13.41
CA ALA A 18 -5.15 1.56 13.65
C ALA A 18 -3.67 1.41 14.06
N LEU A 19 -2.79 2.20 13.47
CA LEU A 19 -1.35 2.20 13.77
C LEU A 19 -0.99 3.08 14.97
N GLY A 20 -1.83 4.06 15.33
CA GLY A 20 -1.48 5.09 16.30
C GLY A 20 -0.33 5.99 15.83
N LEU A 21 -0.09 6.04 14.52
CA LEU A 21 0.98 6.81 13.87
C LEU A 21 0.37 7.89 13.01
N LYS A 22 0.93 9.10 13.02
CA LYS A 22 0.44 10.22 12.22
C LYS A 22 0.87 10.09 10.77
N ILE A 23 -0.09 10.00 9.85
CA ILE A 23 0.16 9.99 8.41
C ILE A 23 0.08 11.42 7.90
N ARG A 24 1.12 11.85 7.18
CA ARG A 24 1.19 13.21 6.63
C ARG A 24 0.97 13.15 5.12
N PRO A 25 0.20 14.08 4.54
CA PRO A 25 0.07 14.16 3.10
C PRO A 25 1.42 14.50 2.46
N CYS A 26 1.62 14.05 1.23
CA CYS A 26 2.79 14.38 0.44
C CYS A 26 2.43 14.66 -1.02
N GLY A 27 3.41 15.17 -1.76
CA GLY A 27 3.31 15.38 -3.19
C GLY A 27 4.31 14.50 -3.94
N LEU A 28 4.72 14.99 -5.11
CA LEU A 28 5.70 14.32 -5.95
C LEU A 28 7.11 14.38 -5.33
N PHE A 29 7.74 13.23 -5.21
CA PHE A 29 9.17 13.09 -4.95
C PHE A 29 9.91 12.85 -6.25
N ILE A 30 11.02 13.55 -6.46
CA ILE A 30 11.92 13.34 -7.59
C ILE A 30 13.15 12.62 -7.06
N HIS A 31 13.57 11.56 -7.74
CA HIS A 31 14.73 10.79 -7.31
C HIS A 31 15.99 11.69 -7.30
N PRO A 32 16.81 11.67 -6.23
CA PRO A 32 17.90 12.64 -6.04
C PRO A 32 18.97 12.59 -7.14
N LYS A 33 19.26 11.39 -7.67
CA LYS A 33 20.24 11.17 -8.75
C LYS A 33 19.63 11.06 -10.16
N LEU A 34 18.46 10.43 -10.29
CA LEU A 34 17.81 10.12 -11.57
C LEU A 34 16.56 11.01 -11.73
N GLN A 35 16.74 12.28 -12.09
CA GLN A 35 15.67 13.28 -12.05
C GLN A 35 14.45 13.00 -12.95
N TYR A 36 14.55 12.02 -13.87
CA TYR A 36 13.45 11.53 -14.69
C TYR A 36 12.58 10.48 -13.98
N LEU A 37 12.97 10.01 -12.79
CA LEU A 37 12.17 9.13 -11.94
C LEU A 37 11.52 9.94 -10.82
N ALA A 38 10.23 9.68 -10.61
CA ALA A 38 9.45 10.33 -9.59
C ALA A 38 8.38 9.38 -9.02
N ALA A 39 7.94 9.67 -7.80
CA ALA A 39 6.97 8.87 -7.07
C ALA A 39 6.06 9.78 -6.25
N THR A 40 4.79 9.40 -6.15
CA THR A 40 3.81 10.06 -5.29
C THR A 40 3.22 8.98 -4.38
N PRO A 41 3.78 8.75 -3.19
CA PRO A 41 3.11 7.96 -2.17
C PRO A 41 1.82 8.64 -1.70
N ASP A 42 0.90 7.84 -1.17
CA ASP A 42 -0.37 8.35 -0.63
C ASP A 42 -0.18 9.03 0.74
N GLY A 43 0.89 8.66 1.46
CA GLY A 43 1.24 9.32 2.71
C GLY A 43 2.66 9.04 3.22
N LEU A 44 3.09 9.87 4.17
CA LEU A 44 4.37 9.72 4.88
C LEU A 44 4.11 9.35 6.34
N VAL A 45 4.93 8.43 6.86
CA VAL A 45 4.88 7.99 8.26
C VAL A 45 6.29 7.71 8.75
N ASP A 46 6.76 8.48 9.73
CA ASP A 46 8.13 8.38 10.27
C ASP A 46 9.20 8.25 9.15
N ASP A 47 9.92 7.12 9.13
CA ASP A 47 10.96 6.77 8.14
C ASP A 47 10.43 5.94 6.95
N GLY A 48 9.10 5.84 6.83
CA GLY A 48 8.41 5.12 5.77
C GLY A 48 7.37 5.93 4.99
N ILE A 49 6.69 5.22 4.10
CA ILE A 49 5.58 5.71 3.28
C ILE A 49 4.34 4.84 3.46
N VAL A 50 3.22 5.29 2.92
CA VAL A 50 1.96 4.55 2.86
C VAL A 50 1.49 4.51 1.41
N GLU A 51 1.00 3.34 0.99
CA GLU A 51 0.34 3.12 -0.29
C GLU A 51 -0.99 2.39 -0.02
N VAL A 52 -2.11 3.01 -0.38
CA VAL A 52 -3.46 2.50 -0.11
C VAL A 52 -4.17 2.17 -1.42
N LYS A 53 -4.74 0.98 -1.48
CA LYS A 53 -5.62 0.55 -2.57
C LYS A 53 -7.05 0.36 -2.05
N CYS A 54 -8.00 1.02 -2.72
CA CYS A 54 -9.44 0.93 -2.45
C CYS A 54 -10.17 0.30 -3.67
N PRO A 55 -10.06 -1.02 -3.89
CA PRO A 55 -10.68 -1.67 -5.05
C PRO A 55 -12.21 -1.68 -4.96
N ALA A 56 -12.89 -0.98 -5.88
CA ALA A 56 -14.36 -0.88 -5.91
C ALA A 56 -15.07 -2.23 -5.95
N SER A 57 -14.47 -3.25 -6.57
CA SER A 57 -15.00 -4.63 -6.64
C SER A 57 -15.05 -5.37 -5.30
N CYS A 58 -14.38 -4.81 -4.28
CA CYS A 58 -14.23 -5.38 -2.95
C CYS A 58 -14.82 -4.48 -1.84
N GLN A 59 -15.47 -3.37 -2.18
CA GLN A 59 -15.89 -2.37 -1.18
C GLN A 59 -16.77 -2.93 -0.06
N ASP A 60 -17.67 -3.87 -0.36
CA ASP A 60 -18.67 -4.39 0.57
C ASP A 60 -18.28 -5.75 1.19
N ILE A 61 -17.07 -6.23 0.92
CA ILE A 61 -16.52 -7.46 1.49
C ILE A 61 -15.31 -7.14 2.36
N THR A 62 -15.01 -8.05 3.29
CA THR A 62 -13.79 -7.94 4.10
C THR A 62 -12.54 -8.14 3.23
N PRO A 63 -11.39 -7.57 3.62
CA PRO A 63 -10.12 -7.85 2.96
C PRO A 63 -9.80 -9.34 2.82
N ASN A 64 -10.01 -10.13 3.88
CA ASN A 64 -9.82 -11.59 3.86
C ASN A 64 -10.72 -12.30 2.84
N GLN A 65 -11.97 -11.85 2.68
CA GLN A 65 -12.84 -12.37 1.62
C GLN A 65 -12.33 -11.98 0.23
N ALA A 66 -11.82 -10.75 0.05
CA ALA A 66 -11.28 -10.32 -1.24
C ALA A 66 -10.06 -11.15 -1.66
N ILE A 67 -9.17 -11.47 -0.72
CA ILE A 67 -8.01 -12.34 -0.92
C ILE A 67 -8.48 -13.78 -1.22
N SER A 68 -9.36 -14.34 -0.39
CA SER A 68 -9.86 -15.72 -0.56
C SER A 68 -10.61 -15.92 -1.88
N LEU A 69 -11.39 -14.91 -2.31
CA LEU A 69 -12.11 -14.90 -3.58
C LEU A 69 -11.23 -14.54 -4.78
N LYS A 70 -9.92 -14.29 -4.56
CA LYS A 70 -8.97 -13.88 -5.60
C LYS A 70 -9.39 -12.61 -6.36
N LYS A 71 -10.12 -11.71 -5.70
CA LYS A 71 -10.50 -10.40 -6.24
C LYS A 71 -9.38 -9.37 -6.12
N PHE A 72 -8.46 -9.58 -5.18
CA PHE A 72 -7.26 -8.79 -5.00
C PHE A 72 -6.05 -9.73 -4.85
N LEU A 73 -5.12 -9.67 -5.80
CA LEU A 73 -4.09 -10.70 -5.99
C LEU A 73 -2.72 -10.34 -5.41
N PHE A 74 -2.66 -9.26 -4.63
CA PHE A 74 -1.42 -8.87 -3.97
C PHE A 74 -1.02 -9.87 -2.90
N TRP A 75 -1.96 -10.41 -2.12
CA TRP A 75 -1.66 -11.46 -1.16
C TRP A 75 -1.97 -12.85 -1.72
N LYS A 76 -1.18 -13.83 -1.29
CA LYS A 76 -1.36 -15.27 -1.54
C LYS A 76 -1.63 -15.97 -0.22
N ILE A 77 -2.48 -17.00 -0.27
CA ILE A 77 -2.71 -17.90 0.85
C ILE A 77 -1.86 -19.15 0.63
N ASP A 78 -1.02 -19.51 1.60
CA ASP A 78 -0.22 -20.71 1.54
C ASP A 78 -1.02 -21.97 1.93
N ARG A 79 -0.37 -23.14 1.93
CA ARG A 79 -1.02 -24.43 2.26
C ARG A 79 -1.47 -24.52 3.71
N PHE A 80 -0.96 -23.65 4.58
CA PHE A 80 -1.31 -23.58 6.00
C PHE A 80 -2.37 -22.51 6.29
N GLY A 81 -2.86 -21.81 5.25
CA GLY A 81 -3.84 -20.74 5.40
C GLY A 81 -3.24 -19.39 5.77
N GLN A 82 -1.91 -19.24 5.74
CA GLN A 82 -1.25 -17.98 6.06
C GLN A 82 -1.21 -17.07 4.83
N ILE A 83 -1.40 -15.78 5.08
CA ILE A 83 -1.43 -14.73 4.06
C ILE A 83 -0.01 -14.17 3.90
N HIS A 84 0.48 -14.11 2.67
CA HIS A 84 1.81 -13.60 2.33
C HIS A 84 1.72 -12.65 1.14
N ALA A 85 2.48 -11.55 1.17
CA ALA A 85 2.59 -10.66 0.03
C ALA A 85 3.25 -11.35 -1.19
N ASN A 86 2.72 -11.06 -2.37
CA ASN A 86 3.25 -11.54 -3.64
C ASN A 86 4.32 -10.56 -4.16
N THR A 87 5.58 -10.92 -3.97
CA THR A 87 6.72 -10.10 -4.42
C THR A 87 6.84 -9.99 -5.94
N ASN A 88 6.15 -10.83 -6.71
CA ASN A 88 6.09 -10.79 -8.17
C ASN A 88 4.82 -10.09 -8.69
N HIS A 89 4.26 -9.16 -7.93
CA HIS A 89 3.07 -8.39 -8.31
C HIS A 89 3.46 -6.95 -8.66
N ASP A 90 2.75 -6.34 -9.62
CA ASP A 90 3.04 -4.97 -10.07
C ASP A 90 3.04 -3.95 -8.92
N TYR A 91 2.14 -4.10 -7.95
CA TYR A 91 2.14 -3.27 -6.73
C TYR A 91 3.38 -3.44 -5.85
N PHE A 92 4.00 -4.62 -5.81
CA PHE A 92 5.27 -4.79 -5.10
C PHE A 92 6.37 -3.98 -5.79
N TYR A 93 6.42 -4.03 -7.12
CA TYR A 93 7.35 -3.24 -7.92
C TYR A 93 7.08 -1.73 -7.79
N GLN A 94 5.81 -1.32 -7.75
CA GLN A 94 5.41 0.06 -7.48
C GLN A 94 5.96 0.53 -6.13
N VAL A 95 5.75 -0.25 -5.07
CA VAL A 95 6.22 0.08 -3.72
C VAL A 95 7.74 0.16 -3.67
N GLN A 96 8.47 -0.83 -4.22
CA GLN A 96 9.92 -0.79 -4.23
C GLN A 96 10.44 0.45 -4.98
N GLY A 97 9.84 0.79 -6.13
CA GLY A 97 10.16 2.02 -6.87
C GLY A 97 9.91 3.28 -6.03
N GLN A 98 8.78 3.37 -5.34
CA GLN A 98 8.49 4.50 -4.45
C GLN A 98 9.50 4.59 -3.30
N LEU A 99 9.90 3.48 -2.68
CA LEU A 99 10.90 3.45 -1.61
C LEU A 99 12.28 3.90 -2.09
N GLN A 100 12.68 3.50 -3.28
CA GLN A 100 13.93 3.94 -3.90
C GLN A 100 13.91 5.45 -4.20
N VAL A 101 12.83 5.97 -4.80
CA VAL A 101 12.69 7.39 -5.15
C VAL A 101 12.63 8.29 -3.91
N THR A 102 11.92 7.86 -2.87
CA THR A 102 11.72 8.65 -1.64
C THR A 102 12.85 8.50 -0.63
N GLU A 103 13.78 7.58 -0.87
CA GLU A 103 14.85 7.17 0.06
C GLU A 103 14.30 6.74 1.45
N LYS A 104 13.15 6.06 1.46
CA LYS A 104 12.48 5.58 2.67
C LYS A 104 12.74 4.10 2.94
N GLU A 105 12.60 3.68 4.20
CA GLU A 105 13.00 2.33 4.63
C GLU A 105 11.90 1.29 4.42
N TYR A 106 10.64 1.69 4.51
CA TYR A 106 9.51 0.78 4.39
C TYR A 106 8.25 1.48 3.89
N CYS A 107 7.32 0.68 3.39
CA CYS A 107 5.98 1.09 3.01
C CYS A 107 4.95 0.26 3.79
N PHE A 108 3.94 0.91 4.36
CA PHE A 108 2.70 0.21 4.70
C PHE A 108 1.83 0.14 3.46
N PHE A 109 1.77 -1.04 2.85
CA PHE A 109 0.86 -1.31 1.74
C PHE A 109 -0.47 -1.80 2.29
N VAL A 110 -1.55 -1.10 1.97
CA VAL A 110 -2.87 -1.32 2.57
C VAL A 110 -3.91 -1.57 1.50
N MET A 111 -4.72 -2.60 1.69
CA MET A 111 -6.00 -2.72 1.01
C MET A 111 -7.11 -2.34 1.97
N TRP A 112 -7.88 -1.32 1.60
CA TRP A 112 -8.99 -0.84 2.41
C TRP A 112 -10.32 -1.14 1.73
N THR A 113 -11.30 -1.54 2.54
CA THR A 113 -12.70 -1.69 2.17
C THR A 113 -13.59 -1.10 3.26
N LYS A 114 -14.88 -0.91 2.98
CA LYS A 114 -15.85 -0.44 3.99
C LYS A 114 -16.05 -1.44 5.15
N LYS A 115 -15.47 -2.65 5.04
CA LYS A 115 -15.56 -3.73 6.04
C LYS A 115 -14.25 -3.95 6.81
N GLY A 116 -13.20 -3.18 6.53
CA GLY A 116 -11.92 -3.25 7.23
C GLY A 116 -10.71 -3.04 6.31
N CYS A 117 -9.52 -3.26 6.83
CA CYS A 117 -8.26 -3.16 6.06
C CYS A 117 -7.36 -4.37 6.31
N GLU A 118 -6.60 -4.74 5.28
CA GLU A 118 -5.46 -5.66 5.38
C GLU A 118 -4.19 -4.88 5.03
N MET A 119 -3.09 -5.15 5.73
CA MET A 119 -1.85 -4.39 5.59
C MET A 119 -0.64 -5.31 5.57
N GLU A 120 0.31 -4.95 4.73
CA GLU A 120 1.66 -5.51 4.70
C GLU A 120 2.68 -4.41 4.95
N LYS A 121 3.68 -4.68 5.81
CA LYS A 121 4.85 -3.79 5.95
C LYS A 121 5.96 -4.30 5.02
N ILE A 122 6.18 -3.58 3.93
CA ILE A 122 7.17 -3.93 2.91
C ILE A 122 8.44 -3.11 3.14
N PHE A 123 9.56 -3.77 3.36
CA PHE A 123 10.85 -3.10 3.49
C PHE A 123 11.49 -2.84 2.13
N ARG A 124 12.27 -1.77 2.06
CA ARG A 124 13.09 -1.46 0.88
C ARG A 124 14.07 -2.58 0.62
N ASP A 125 14.05 -3.10 -0.59
CA ASP A 125 15.05 -4.02 -1.11
C ASP A 125 16.07 -3.21 -1.92
N ASN A 126 17.34 -3.30 -1.53
CA ASN A 126 18.43 -2.58 -2.19
C ASN A 126 18.96 -3.32 -3.42
N ASP A 127 18.60 -4.59 -3.58
CA ASP A 127 18.97 -5.41 -4.73
C ASP A 127 17.88 -5.40 -5.83
N PHE A 128 16.77 -4.70 -5.57
CA PHE A 128 15.66 -4.48 -6.50
C PHE A 128 15.96 -3.37 -7.52
#